data_AF-A0A1G5RRP3-F1
#
_entry.id   AF-A0A1G5RRP3-F1
#
_cell.length_a   1.000
_cell.length_b   1.000
_cell.length_c   1.000
_cell.angle_alpha   90.00
_cell.angle_beta   90.00
_cell.angle_gamma   90.00
#
_symmetry.space_group_name_H-M   'P 1'
#
loop_
_entity.id
_entity.type
_entity.pdbx_description
1 polymer ?
#
loop_
_entity_poly.entity_id
_entity_poly.type
_entity_poly.pdbx_seq_one_letter_code
_entity_poly.pdbx_strand_id
1 'polypeptide(L)'
;MKKVYIFGRGVGYSYLKKCLVNDIEIKAFIDNYAQEQVDVDGIPIINEQSICGDYDYVIVSIMSFNPIRQELIESGVPAEKIICFFDEKDAENPTNDVVIDSSKWKAELNWKYTQEVVKPTLYNLPYETNADSLLEKKEIPYVMTEEETIQEVLGAKKSLVRYGDGEFEMMLNRLRLRYQNVDEKLAARLREIINSNDSRILIAIADNYGNLSKYTDVAANGIRQYLAPSVRAAHMEILDVSKKYGNAYVSRPYFIYKDKNPEVIRKKFNLIKKIWQNQDVIIVEGIHTRFGVGNDLLENARSIKRILVPDKDAFKKYDEILAVAKEHAANHLTIGIVGPTAAVLAYDLAKEGHWALDIGQLDTEYEWFLRGAEERCDVPYKTVSEYVDKKDYEEMPAELWEKYSGEIIARIEA
;
A
#
# COMPACT_ATOMS: atom_id res chain seq x y z
N MET A 1 -21.92 -36.62 5.39
CA MET A 1 -21.62 -35.19 5.53
C MET A 1 -20.25 -34.99 6.15
N LYS A 2 -19.33 -34.38 5.39
CA LYS A 2 -18.01 -33.99 5.87
C LYS A 2 -18.09 -32.66 6.60
N LYS A 3 -17.45 -32.54 7.76
CA LYS A 3 -17.44 -31.33 8.60
C LYS A 3 -16.19 -30.51 8.35
N VAL A 4 -16.35 -29.27 7.91
CA VAL A 4 -15.22 -28.41 7.56
C VAL A 4 -15.25 -27.09 8.31
N TYR A 5 -14.07 -26.59 8.65
CA TYR A 5 -13.86 -25.17 8.93
C TYR A 5 -13.34 -24.49 7.67
N ILE A 6 -13.72 -23.24 7.43
CA ILE A 6 -13.23 -22.45 6.29
C ILE A 6 -12.47 -21.24 6.81
N PHE A 7 -11.16 -21.18 6.53
CA PHE A 7 -10.33 -20.04 6.86
C PHE A 7 -10.42 -18.99 5.76
N GLY A 8 -10.91 -17.80 6.13
CA GLY A 8 -11.23 -16.72 5.21
C GLY A 8 -12.63 -16.85 4.60
N ARG A 9 -13.40 -15.75 4.64
CA ARG A 9 -14.79 -15.65 4.15
C ARG A 9 -14.97 -14.62 3.03
N GLY A 10 -13.86 -14.11 2.51
CA GLY A 10 -13.85 -13.08 1.47
C GLY A 10 -14.06 -13.63 0.06
N VAL A 11 -13.51 -12.93 -0.94
CA VAL A 11 -13.61 -13.31 -2.35
C VAL A 11 -13.12 -14.73 -2.60
N GLY A 12 -12.08 -15.18 -1.89
CA GLY A 12 -11.56 -16.55 -1.98
C GLY A 12 -12.60 -17.63 -1.68
N TYR A 13 -13.42 -17.42 -0.64
CA TYR A 13 -14.52 -18.33 -0.31
C TYR A 13 -15.57 -18.38 -1.43
N SER A 14 -15.84 -17.27 -2.13
CA SER A 14 -16.81 -17.26 -3.24
C SER A 14 -16.40 -18.20 -4.39
N TYR A 15 -15.09 -18.41 -4.59
CA TYR A 15 -14.55 -19.38 -5.54
C TYR A 15 -14.66 -20.81 -5.01
N LEU A 16 -14.24 -21.02 -3.75
CA LEU A 16 -14.35 -22.31 -3.07
C LEU A 16 -15.81 -22.81 -3.05
N LYS A 17 -16.78 -21.95 -2.73
CA LYS A 17 -18.21 -22.29 -2.63
C LYS A 17 -18.77 -22.93 -3.90
N LYS A 18 -18.28 -22.54 -5.08
CA LYS A 18 -18.68 -23.13 -6.38
C LYS A 18 -18.13 -24.55 -6.57
N CYS A 19 -17.02 -24.85 -5.90
CA CYS A 19 -16.27 -26.09 -6.02
C CYS A 19 -16.61 -27.12 -4.93
N LEU A 20 -17.22 -26.71 -3.81
CA LEU A 20 -17.64 -27.64 -2.75
C LEU A 20 -18.59 -28.72 -3.29
N VAL A 21 -18.44 -29.94 -2.78
CA VAL A 21 -19.40 -31.04 -3.02
C VAL A 21 -20.66 -30.84 -2.18
N ASN A 22 -21.77 -31.51 -2.53
CA ASN A 22 -23.09 -31.23 -1.94
C ASN A 22 -23.25 -31.63 -0.46
N ASP A 23 -22.45 -32.58 0.06
CA ASP A 23 -22.61 -33.16 1.40
C ASP A 23 -21.56 -32.63 2.40
N ILE A 24 -21.52 -31.30 2.54
CA ILE A 24 -20.57 -30.55 3.39
C ILE A 24 -21.31 -29.75 4.46
N GLU A 25 -20.88 -29.91 5.72
CA GLU A 25 -21.28 -29.09 6.85
C GLU A 25 -20.17 -28.08 7.15
N ILE A 26 -20.43 -26.79 6.93
CA ILE A 26 -19.51 -25.72 7.35
C ILE A 26 -19.78 -25.44 8.82
N LYS A 27 -18.85 -25.85 9.70
CA LYS A 27 -19.00 -25.68 11.15
C LYS A 27 -18.85 -24.23 11.58
N ALA A 28 -17.85 -23.55 11.04
CA ALA A 28 -17.61 -22.13 11.26
C ALA A 28 -16.67 -21.58 10.17
N PHE A 29 -16.72 -20.26 9.98
CA PHE A 29 -15.66 -19.51 9.33
C PHE A 29 -14.59 -19.11 10.35
N ILE A 30 -13.33 -19.15 9.93
CA ILE A 30 -12.22 -18.61 10.70
C ILE A 30 -11.84 -17.26 10.10
N ASP A 31 -11.95 -16.21 10.90
CA ASP A 31 -11.56 -14.85 10.56
C ASP A 31 -11.07 -14.15 11.84
N ASN A 32 -9.75 -14.08 12.00
CA ASN A 32 -9.11 -13.53 13.20
C ASN A 32 -9.38 -12.03 13.39
N TYR A 33 -9.90 -11.34 12.37
CA TYR A 33 -10.15 -9.89 12.40
C TYR A 33 -11.65 -9.53 12.32
N ALA A 34 -12.54 -10.53 12.27
CA ALA A 34 -13.98 -10.30 12.23
C ALA A 34 -14.49 -9.66 13.54
N GLN A 35 -15.47 -8.77 13.42
CA GLN A 35 -16.12 -8.12 14.56
C GLN A 35 -17.50 -8.71 14.86
N GLU A 36 -18.11 -9.28 13.83
CA GLU A 36 -19.31 -10.09 13.90
C GLU A 36 -19.00 -11.53 14.33
N GLN A 37 -19.92 -12.14 15.07
CA GLN A 37 -19.79 -13.51 15.58
C GLN A 37 -20.47 -14.57 14.69
N VAL A 38 -21.24 -14.12 13.70
CA VAL A 38 -22.04 -14.96 12.80
C VAL A 38 -22.05 -14.29 11.43
N ASP A 39 -21.99 -15.09 10.37
CA ASP A 39 -22.11 -14.61 9.00
C ASP A 39 -23.57 -14.38 8.57
N VAL A 40 -23.76 -13.95 7.31
CA VAL A 40 -25.09 -13.67 6.74
C VAL A 40 -26.00 -14.90 6.60
N ASP A 41 -25.43 -16.10 6.50
CA ASP A 41 -26.13 -17.38 6.38
C ASP A 41 -26.33 -18.05 7.75
N GLY A 42 -25.96 -17.40 8.86
CA GLY A 42 -26.11 -17.92 10.22
C GLY A 42 -24.97 -18.83 10.67
N ILE A 43 -23.87 -18.91 9.91
CA ILE A 43 -22.71 -19.75 10.23
C ILE A 43 -21.82 -19.02 11.25
N PRO A 44 -21.39 -19.66 12.35
CA PRO A 44 -20.51 -19.04 13.33
C PRO A 44 -19.20 -18.54 12.72
N ILE A 45 -18.68 -17.42 13.25
CA ILE A 45 -17.36 -16.89 12.94
C ILE A 45 -16.51 -17.02 14.20
N ILE A 46 -15.34 -17.64 14.08
CA ILE A 46 -14.45 -17.94 15.20
C ILE A 46 -13.02 -17.47 14.91
N ASN A 47 -12.24 -17.34 15.98
CA ASN A 47 -10.78 -17.23 15.89
C ASN A 47 -10.16 -18.62 15.69
N GLU A 48 -9.01 -18.71 15.03
CA GLU A 48 -8.29 -19.97 14.78
C GLU A 48 -7.99 -20.78 16.05
N GLN A 49 -7.75 -20.12 17.18
CA GLN A 49 -7.50 -20.79 18.46
C GLN A 49 -8.74 -21.49 19.02
N SER A 50 -9.93 -21.16 18.49
CA SER A 50 -11.20 -21.76 18.88
C SER A 50 -11.56 -23.00 18.05
N ILE A 51 -10.68 -23.44 17.13
CA ILE A 51 -10.87 -24.68 16.39
C ILE A 51 -10.90 -25.85 17.38
N CYS A 52 -12.06 -26.48 17.50
CA CYS A 52 -12.27 -27.57 18.44
C CYS A 52 -13.33 -28.58 17.97
N GLY A 53 -13.41 -29.69 18.69
CA GLY A 53 -14.39 -30.75 18.48
C GLY A 53 -14.11 -31.60 17.23
N ASP A 54 -15.13 -32.34 16.81
CA ASP A 54 -15.05 -33.25 15.66
C ASP A 54 -15.14 -32.47 14.33
N TYR A 55 -14.10 -32.56 13.50
CA TYR A 55 -14.00 -32.00 12.15
C TYR A 55 -13.11 -32.88 11.24
N ASP A 56 -13.43 -32.87 9.94
CA ASP A 56 -12.67 -33.60 8.93
C ASP A 56 -11.52 -32.73 8.38
N TYR A 57 -11.80 -31.48 7.98
CA TYR A 57 -10.82 -30.61 7.32
C TYR A 57 -10.91 -29.14 7.76
N VAL A 58 -9.79 -28.42 7.61
CA VAL A 58 -9.72 -26.96 7.62
C VAL A 58 -9.33 -26.52 6.20
N ILE A 59 -10.24 -25.83 5.51
CA ILE A 59 -9.99 -25.37 4.14
C ILE A 59 -9.57 -23.90 4.18
N VAL A 60 -8.35 -23.61 3.77
CA VAL A 60 -7.81 -22.25 3.68
C VAL A 60 -8.17 -21.67 2.32
N SER A 61 -9.04 -20.65 2.32
CA SER A 61 -9.53 -19.98 1.11
C SER A 61 -8.84 -18.63 0.86
N ILE A 62 -7.63 -18.44 1.38
CA ILE A 62 -6.81 -17.23 1.22
C ILE A 62 -5.64 -17.55 0.28
N MET A 63 -5.30 -16.65 -0.65
CA MET A 63 -4.22 -16.89 -1.63
C MET A 63 -2.84 -16.96 -0.98
N SER A 64 -2.56 -16.09 -0.02
CA SER A 64 -1.34 -16.13 0.79
C SER A 64 -1.46 -17.19 1.88
N PHE A 65 -1.69 -18.45 1.49
CA PHE A 65 -1.99 -19.53 2.44
C PHE A 65 -0.75 -20.05 3.19
N ASN A 66 0.48 -19.79 2.72
CA ASN A 66 1.69 -20.38 3.33
C ASN A 66 1.85 -20.00 4.82
N PRO A 67 1.78 -18.72 5.23
CA PRO A 67 1.85 -18.37 6.65
C PRO A 67 0.70 -18.98 7.45
N ILE A 68 -0.54 -18.89 6.94
CA ILE A 68 -1.75 -19.42 7.60
C ILE A 68 -1.64 -20.93 7.81
N ARG A 69 -1.15 -21.67 6.81
CA ARG A 69 -0.94 -23.12 6.90
C ARG A 69 0.04 -23.45 8.02
N GLN A 70 1.13 -22.69 8.13
CA GLN A 70 2.12 -22.87 9.17
C GLN A 70 1.54 -22.55 10.57
N GLU A 71 0.83 -21.43 10.71
CA GLU A 71 0.14 -21.03 11.95
C GLU A 71 -0.88 -22.07 12.42
N LEU A 72 -1.66 -22.65 11.50
CA LEU A 72 -2.61 -23.71 11.80
C LEU A 72 -1.91 -24.98 12.31
N ILE A 73 -0.79 -25.37 11.70
CA ILE A 73 0.02 -26.52 12.14
C ILE A 73 0.58 -26.27 13.54
N GLU A 74 1.13 -25.08 13.78
CA GLU A 74 1.66 -24.68 15.10
C GLU A 74 0.58 -24.62 16.17
N SER A 75 -0.66 -24.28 15.79
CA SER A 75 -1.85 -24.30 16.64
C SER A 75 -2.41 -25.71 16.89
N GLY A 76 -1.79 -26.75 16.32
CA GLY A 76 -2.14 -28.15 16.56
C GLY A 76 -3.11 -28.76 15.55
N VAL A 77 -3.42 -28.08 14.43
CA VAL A 77 -4.20 -28.67 13.33
C VAL A 77 -3.32 -29.65 12.56
N PRO A 78 -3.73 -30.93 12.40
CA PRO A 78 -2.93 -31.90 11.64
C PRO A 78 -2.77 -31.48 10.18
N ALA A 79 -1.54 -31.53 9.66
CA ALA A 79 -1.20 -31.00 8.33
C ALA A 79 -1.99 -31.68 7.20
N GLU A 80 -2.32 -32.96 7.34
CA GLU A 80 -3.12 -33.74 6.41
C GLU A 80 -4.62 -33.37 6.38
N LYS A 81 -5.08 -32.62 7.38
CA LYS A 81 -6.45 -32.08 7.44
C LYS A 81 -6.54 -30.65 6.88
N ILE A 82 -5.42 -30.03 6.53
CA ILE A 82 -5.40 -28.67 5.99
C ILE A 82 -5.42 -28.76 4.46
N ILE A 83 -6.40 -28.09 3.85
CA ILE A 83 -6.52 -27.99 2.39
C ILE A 83 -6.41 -26.52 2.00
N CYS A 84 -5.41 -26.17 1.22
CA CYS A 84 -5.21 -24.82 0.70
C CYS A 84 -5.87 -24.70 -0.67
N PHE A 85 -6.99 -23.99 -0.76
CA PHE A 85 -7.77 -23.89 -1.99
C PHE A 85 -6.97 -23.29 -3.16
N PHE A 86 -5.98 -22.44 -2.91
CA PHE A 86 -5.15 -21.86 -3.97
C PHE A 86 -3.80 -22.59 -4.19
N ASP A 87 -3.61 -23.76 -3.57
CA ASP A 87 -2.44 -24.60 -3.83
C ASP A 87 -2.72 -25.61 -4.95
N GLU A 88 -1.88 -25.60 -5.99
CA GLU A 88 -1.96 -26.54 -7.10
C GLU A 88 -1.76 -27.98 -6.61
N LYS A 89 -0.89 -28.20 -5.62
CA LYS A 89 -0.63 -29.53 -5.06
C LYS A 89 -1.86 -30.11 -4.36
N ASP A 90 -2.56 -29.30 -3.59
CA ASP A 90 -3.78 -29.72 -2.92
C ASP A 90 -4.93 -29.96 -3.91
N ALA A 91 -4.98 -29.20 -5.02
CA ALA A 91 -5.93 -29.41 -6.10
C ALA A 91 -5.63 -30.67 -6.95
N GLU A 92 -4.37 -31.12 -6.97
CA GLU A 92 -3.95 -32.38 -7.61
C GLU A 92 -4.13 -33.60 -6.70
N ASN A 93 -4.29 -33.42 -5.39
CA ASN A 93 -4.41 -34.51 -4.44
C ASN A 93 -5.83 -35.10 -4.43
N PRO A 94 -6.04 -36.35 -4.92
CA PRO A 94 -7.36 -36.96 -5.02
C PRO A 94 -8.02 -37.26 -3.67
N THR A 95 -7.28 -37.20 -2.55
CA THR A 95 -7.91 -37.35 -1.23
C THR A 95 -8.83 -36.18 -0.89
N ASN A 96 -8.64 -35.03 -1.53
CA ASN A 96 -9.42 -33.82 -1.28
C ASN A 96 -10.74 -33.79 -2.06
N ASP A 97 -10.94 -34.69 -3.03
CA ASP A 97 -12.15 -34.83 -3.84
C ASP A 97 -13.40 -35.13 -3.00
N VAL A 98 -13.22 -35.60 -1.77
CA VAL A 98 -14.30 -35.85 -0.81
C VAL A 98 -14.95 -34.56 -0.26
N VAL A 99 -14.30 -33.41 -0.44
CA VAL A 99 -14.80 -32.10 0.04
C VAL A 99 -14.88 -31.04 -1.07
N ILE A 100 -14.03 -31.12 -2.09
CA ILE A 100 -14.00 -30.17 -3.20
C ILE A 100 -13.99 -30.95 -4.52
N ASP A 101 -14.91 -30.64 -5.43
CA ASP A 101 -14.94 -31.20 -6.78
C ASP A 101 -13.67 -30.82 -7.56
N SER A 102 -12.83 -31.82 -7.85
CA SER A 102 -11.51 -31.60 -8.46
C SER A 102 -11.56 -31.00 -9.87
N SER A 103 -12.62 -31.28 -10.64
CA SER A 103 -12.78 -30.71 -11.98
C SER A 103 -13.13 -29.23 -11.91
N LYS A 104 -14.09 -28.87 -11.03
CA LYS A 104 -14.44 -27.46 -10.80
C LYS A 104 -13.28 -26.68 -10.19
N TRP A 105 -12.58 -27.28 -9.24
CA TRP A 105 -11.45 -26.65 -8.56
C TRP A 105 -10.32 -26.32 -9.54
N LYS A 106 -9.87 -27.28 -10.34
CA LYS A 106 -8.84 -27.06 -11.37
C LYS A 106 -9.29 -26.05 -12.42
N ALA A 107 -10.57 -26.05 -12.81
CA ALA A 107 -11.10 -25.06 -13.73
C ALA A 107 -11.08 -23.64 -13.13
N GLU A 108 -11.45 -23.49 -11.86
CA GLU A 108 -11.46 -22.20 -11.17
C GLU A 108 -10.04 -21.66 -10.94
N LEU A 109 -9.08 -22.51 -10.56
CA LEU A 109 -7.66 -22.12 -10.45
C LEU A 109 -7.08 -21.67 -11.79
N ASN A 110 -7.33 -22.43 -12.85
CA ASN A 110 -6.89 -22.06 -14.20
C ASN A 110 -7.52 -20.75 -14.67
N TRP A 111 -8.82 -20.57 -14.45
CA TRP A 111 -9.52 -19.34 -14.81
C TRP A 111 -8.93 -18.14 -14.07
N LYS A 112 -8.71 -18.26 -12.75
CA LYS A 112 -8.12 -17.22 -11.91
C LYS A 112 -6.70 -16.88 -12.35
N TYR A 113 -5.82 -17.87 -12.51
CA TYR A 113 -4.45 -17.67 -12.99
C TYR A 113 -4.44 -16.97 -14.36
N THR A 114 -5.35 -17.35 -15.25
CA THR A 114 -5.51 -16.70 -16.56
C THR A 114 -5.92 -15.23 -16.42
N GLN A 115 -6.88 -14.91 -15.55
CA GLN A 115 -7.35 -13.53 -15.36
C GLN A 115 -6.33 -12.65 -14.63
N GLU A 116 -5.62 -13.20 -13.64
CA GLU A 116 -4.81 -12.41 -12.71
C GLU A 116 -3.32 -12.37 -13.07
N VAL A 117 -2.83 -13.34 -13.85
CA VAL A 117 -1.41 -13.42 -14.23
C VAL A 117 -1.25 -13.34 -15.74
N VAL A 118 -1.87 -14.26 -16.49
CA VAL A 118 -1.61 -14.39 -17.93
C VAL A 118 -2.10 -13.15 -18.70
N LYS A 119 -3.37 -12.78 -18.56
CA LYS A 119 -3.94 -11.63 -19.28
C LYS A 119 -3.24 -10.31 -18.93
N PRO A 120 -3.05 -9.94 -17.64
CA PRO A 120 -2.37 -8.69 -17.29
C PRO A 120 -0.93 -8.65 -17.82
N THR A 121 -0.23 -9.79 -17.82
CA THR A 121 1.10 -9.91 -18.43
C THR A 121 1.05 -9.64 -19.92
N LEU A 122 0.13 -10.28 -20.67
CA LEU A 122 -0.01 -10.05 -22.11
C LEU A 122 -0.34 -8.59 -22.46
N TYR A 123 -1.17 -7.92 -21.66
CA TYR A 123 -1.54 -6.52 -21.88
C TYR A 123 -0.38 -5.55 -21.64
N ASN A 124 0.52 -5.87 -20.72
CA ASN A 124 1.66 -4.99 -20.37
C ASN A 124 2.94 -5.36 -21.12
N LEU A 125 3.05 -6.58 -21.66
CA LEU A 125 4.24 -7.08 -22.34
C LEU A 125 4.79 -6.12 -23.43
N PRO A 126 3.97 -5.52 -24.32
CA PRO A 126 4.50 -4.59 -25.32
C PRO A 126 5.16 -3.34 -24.71
N TYR A 127 4.70 -2.89 -23.54
CA TYR A 127 5.26 -1.74 -22.84
C TYR A 127 6.55 -2.09 -22.11
N GLU A 128 6.61 -3.28 -21.52
CA GLU A 128 7.78 -3.75 -20.78
C GLU A 128 8.97 -4.07 -21.69
N THR A 129 8.71 -4.65 -22.87
CA THR A 129 9.77 -5.07 -23.81
C THR A 129 10.23 -3.95 -24.74
N ASN A 130 9.38 -2.97 -25.04
CA ASN A 130 9.71 -1.86 -25.94
C ASN A 130 9.83 -0.52 -25.21
N ALA A 131 10.02 -0.51 -23.89
CA ALA A 131 9.98 0.69 -23.05
C ALA A 131 10.83 1.85 -23.61
N ASP A 132 12.08 1.60 -23.98
CA ASP A 132 12.98 2.62 -24.52
C ASP A 132 12.44 3.23 -25.83
N SER A 133 11.97 2.38 -26.76
CA SER A 133 11.39 2.85 -28.01
C SER A 133 10.09 3.65 -27.80
N LEU A 134 9.27 3.25 -26.83
CA LEU A 134 8.03 3.96 -26.50
C LEU A 134 8.33 5.31 -25.84
N LEU A 135 9.37 5.41 -25.01
CA LEU A 135 9.84 6.68 -24.46
C LEU A 135 10.35 7.62 -25.56
N GLU A 136 11.16 7.11 -26.49
CA GLU A 136 11.66 7.88 -27.65
C GLU A 136 10.51 8.44 -28.51
N LYS A 137 9.47 7.63 -28.72
CA LYS A 137 8.26 8.03 -29.47
C LYS A 137 7.27 8.87 -28.65
N LYS A 138 7.53 9.06 -27.34
CA LYS A 138 6.62 9.72 -26.40
C LYS A 138 5.24 9.05 -26.33
N GLU A 139 5.20 7.73 -26.35
CA GLU A 139 3.98 6.93 -26.22
C GLU A 139 3.71 6.50 -24.76
N ILE A 140 4.71 6.65 -23.88
CA ILE A 140 4.59 6.47 -22.42
C ILE A 140 5.28 7.64 -21.70
N PRO A 141 4.88 7.99 -20.47
CA PRO A 141 5.50 9.07 -19.72
C PRO A 141 6.94 8.71 -19.32
N TYR A 142 7.83 9.71 -19.35
CA TYR A 142 9.15 9.59 -18.76
C TYR A 142 9.10 9.81 -17.25
N VAL A 143 9.56 8.82 -16.49
CA VAL A 143 9.70 8.88 -15.03
C VAL A 143 11.18 8.86 -14.68
N MET A 144 11.63 9.86 -13.95
CA MET A 144 13.01 9.94 -13.44
C MET A 144 13.33 8.72 -12.55
N THR A 145 14.62 8.44 -12.38
CA THR A 145 15.07 7.57 -11.30
C THR A 145 14.80 8.20 -9.93
N GLU A 146 14.81 7.39 -8.88
CA GLU A 146 14.67 7.86 -7.50
C GLU A 146 15.81 8.83 -7.15
N GLU A 147 17.04 8.54 -7.60
CA GLU A 147 18.19 9.41 -7.38
C GLU A 147 18.04 10.77 -8.07
N GLU A 148 17.72 10.80 -9.37
CA GLU A 148 17.47 12.05 -10.10
C GLU A 148 16.36 12.87 -9.45
N THR A 149 15.29 12.21 -9.00
CA THR A 149 14.17 12.87 -8.32
C THR A 149 14.63 13.56 -7.04
N ILE A 150 15.42 12.87 -6.21
CA ILE A 150 15.95 13.46 -4.97
C ILE A 150 16.94 14.59 -5.26
N GLN A 151 17.77 14.46 -6.29
CA GLN A 151 18.68 15.52 -6.71
C GLN A 151 17.93 16.78 -7.18
N GLU A 152 16.85 16.64 -7.94
CA GLU A 152 15.98 17.77 -8.34
C GLU A 152 15.32 18.46 -7.14
N VAL A 153 14.82 17.67 -6.18
CA VAL A 153 14.24 18.18 -4.93
C VAL A 153 15.28 18.94 -4.11
N LEU A 154 16.51 18.42 -3.98
CA LEU A 154 17.58 19.04 -3.20
C LEU A 154 18.18 20.28 -3.87
N GLY A 155 18.59 20.15 -5.13
CA GLY A 155 19.38 21.15 -5.84
C GLY A 155 18.60 22.44 -6.09
N ALA A 156 17.33 22.31 -6.48
CA ALA A 156 16.47 23.44 -6.79
C ALA A 156 15.46 23.77 -5.66
N LYS A 157 15.51 23.03 -4.53
CA LYS A 157 14.51 23.09 -3.46
C LYS A 157 13.08 23.01 -3.99
N LYS A 158 12.86 22.11 -4.96
CA LYS A 158 11.52 21.88 -5.51
C LYS A 158 10.65 21.20 -4.47
N SER A 159 9.43 21.69 -4.34
CA SER A 159 8.38 20.96 -3.63
C SER A 159 8.00 19.71 -4.42
N LEU A 160 7.59 18.66 -3.74
CA LEU A 160 7.33 17.35 -4.34
C LEU A 160 5.88 16.98 -4.12
N VAL A 161 5.19 16.68 -5.22
CA VAL A 161 3.83 16.16 -5.23
C VAL A 161 3.88 14.80 -5.90
N ARG A 162 3.34 13.76 -5.27
CA ARG A 162 3.39 12.39 -5.81
C ARG A 162 1.99 11.90 -6.18
N TYR A 163 1.95 11.07 -7.23
CA TYR A 163 0.75 10.39 -7.70
C TYR A 163 1.03 8.88 -7.77
N GLY A 164 0.43 8.14 -6.84
CA GLY A 164 0.28 6.70 -6.91
C GLY A 164 -1.04 6.30 -7.56
N ASP A 165 -1.33 5.01 -7.50
CA ASP A 165 -2.61 4.43 -7.91
C ASP A 165 -3.80 5.05 -7.15
N GLY A 166 -3.62 5.41 -5.88
CA GLY A 166 -4.63 6.10 -5.08
C GLY A 166 -5.06 7.45 -5.66
N GLU A 167 -4.11 8.31 -6.03
CA GLU A 167 -4.41 9.64 -6.58
C GLU A 167 -5.05 9.55 -7.98
N PHE A 168 -4.59 8.62 -8.82
CA PHE A 168 -5.21 8.40 -10.14
C PHE A 168 -6.66 7.92 -10.01
N GLU A 169 -6.93 6.94 -9.15
CA GLU A 169 -8.30 6.45 -8.95
C GLU A 169 -9.20 7.54 -8.34
N MET A 170 -8.66 8.38 -7.46
CA MET A 170 -9.37 9.57 -6.95
C MET A 170 -9.76 10.53 -8.08
N MET A 171 -8.83 10.84 -9.00
CA MET A 171 -9.13 11.68 -10.18
C MET A 171 -10.19 11.08 -11.09
N LEU A 172 -10.34 9.75 -11.08
CA LEU A 172 -11.36 9.01 -11.83
C LEU A 172 -12.65 8.77 -11.03
N ASN A 173 -12.78 9.36 -9.84
CA ASN A 173 -13.90 9.17 -8.91
C ASN A 173 -14.16 7.70 -8.53
N ARG A 174 -13.08 6.93 -8.34
CA ARG A 174 -13.13 5.51 -7.95
C ARG A 174 -12.57 5.34 -6.55
N LEU A 175 -13.30 4.62 -5.71
CA LEU A 175 -12.85 4.29 -4.36
C LEU A 175 -11.83 3.16 -4.41
N ARG A 176 -10.60 3.46 -4.01
CA ARG A 176 -9.51 2.48 -3.88
C ARG A 176 -8.83 2.52 -2.51
N LEU A 177 -8.64 3.72 -1.96
CA LEU A 177 -7.93 3.92 -0.70
C LEU A 177 -8.86 3.61 0.48
N ARG A 178 -8.32 2.96 1.51
CA ARG A 178 -9.06 2.66 2.76
C ARG A 178 -9.16 3.86 3.70
N TYR A 179 -8.30 4.85 3.50
CA TYR A 179 -8.14 6.01 4.40
C TYR A 179 -8.60 7.33 3.77
N GLN A 180 -9.12 7.32 2.54
CA GLN A 180 -9.66 8.52 1.91
C GLN A 180 -10.81 8.13 0.97
N ASN A 181 -12.01 8.54 1.34
CA ASN A 181 -13.19 8.44 0.51
C ASN A 181 -13.09 9.35 -0.72
N VAL A 182 -13.84 9.01 -1.76
CA VAL A 182 -13.98 9.86 -2.94
C VAL A 182 -14.57 11.21 -2.54
N ASP A 183 -13.88 12.27 -2.93
CA ASP A 183 -14.28 13.66 -2.71
C ASP A 183 -14.09 14.44 -4.01
N GLU A 184 -15.14 15.08 -4.50
CA GLU A 184 -15.12 15.77 -5.79
C GLU A 184 -14.18 16.99 -5.79
N LYS A 185 -14.06 17.70 -4.67
CA LYS A 185 -13.15 18.84 -4.51
C LYS A 185 -11.71 18.31 -4.54
N LEU A 186 -11.40 17.23 -3.84
CA LEU A 186 -10.09 16.58 -3.89
C LEU A 186 -9.74 16.12 -5.31
N ALA A 187 -10.65 15.40 -5.96
CA ALA A 187 -10.45 14.91 -7.33
C ALA A 187 -10.20 16.06 -8.32
N ALA A 188 -10.93 17.18 -8.18
CA ALA A 188 -10.72 18.37 -8.99
C ALA A 188 -9.34 19.01 -8.75
N ARG A 189 -8.92 19.13 -7.48
CA ARG A 189 -7.58 19.65 -7.13
C ARG A 189 -6.48 18.76 -7.70
N LEU A 190 -6.58 17.44 -7.59
CA LEU A 190 -5.59 16.51 -8.16
C LEU A 190 -5.48 16.66 -9.69
N ARG A 191 -6.62 16.79 -10.39
CA ARG A 191 -6.63 17.04 -11.86
C ARG A 191 -6.00 18.39 -12.23
N GLU A 192 -6.18 19.43 -11.42
CA GLU A 192 -5.50 20.71 -11.62
C GLU A 192 -3.99 20.57 -11.42
N ILE A 193 -3.58 19.92 -10.34
CA ILE A 193 -2.19 19.85 -9.93
C ILE A 193 -1.36 19.07 -10.95
N ILE A 194 -1.82 17.89 -11.40
CA ILE A 194 -1.06 17.05 -12.35
C ILE A 194 -0.73 17.79 -13.67
N ASN A 195 -1.60 18.72 -14.08
CA ASN A 195 -1.45 19.57 -15.26
C ASN A 195 -0.60 20.84 -15.02
N SER A 196 -0.11 21.07 -13.80
CA SER A 196 0.71 22.23 -13.47
C SER A 196 2.11 22.16 -14.10
N ASN A 197 2.59 23.31 -14.57
CA ASN A 197 3.95 23.51 -15.09
C ASN A 197 4.78 24.47 -14.22
N ASP A 198 4.40 24.66 -12.96
CA ASP A 198 5.14 25.50 -12.01
C ASP A 198 6.53 24.91 -11.74
N SER A 199 7.59 25.65 -12.08
CA SER A 199 8.98 25.16 -12.00
C SER A 199 9.47 24.92 -10.57
N ARG A 200 8.76 25.43 -9.56
CA ARG A 200 9.03 25.18 -8.14
C ARG A 200 8.53 23.82 -7.66
N ILE A 201 7.71 23.14 -8.48
CA ILE A 201 7.00 21.92 -8.09
C ILE A 201 7.42 20.78 -9.01
N LEU A 202 7.99 19.74 -8.43
CA LEU A 202 8.23 18.48 -9.11
C LEU A 202 7.00 17.57 -8.92
N ILE A 203 6.33 17.28 -10.03
CA ILE A 203 5.25 16.30 -10.05
C ILE A 203 5.88 14.94 -10.31
N ALA A 204 5.62 14.00 -9.41
CA ALA A 204 6.10 12.63 -9.49
C ALA A 204 4.95 11.65 -9.68
N ILE A 205 5.18 10.61 -10.48
CA ILE A 205 4.20 9.54 -10.73
C ILE A 205 4.83 8.19 -10.42
N ALA A 206 4.00 7.18 -10.12
CA ALA A 206 4.47 5.82 -9.95
C ALA A 206 5.12 5.29 -11.24
N ASP A 207 6.30 4.69 -11.10
CA ASP A 207 7.09 4.17 -12.22
C ASP A 207 6.57 2.81 -12.70
N ASN A 208 5.39 2.84 -13.34
CA ASN A 208 4.61 1.66 -13.69
C ASN A 208 4.46 1.45 -15.21
N TYR A 209 4.90 2.40 -16.03
CA TYR A 209 4.44 2.52 -17.41
C TYR A 209 5.27 1.75 -18.44
N GLY A 210 6.51 1.42 -18.11
CA GLY A 210 7.47 0.74 -18.99
C GLY A 210 8.02 -0.54 -18.37
N ASN A 211 9.35 -0.66 -18.32
CA ASN A 211 10.04 -1.86 -17.84
C ASN A 211 9.86 -2.09 -16.33
N LEU A 212 9.37 -3.27 -15.95
CA LEU A 212 9.12 -3.64 -14.55
C LEU A 212 10.17 -4.59 -13.96
N SER A 213 11.28 -4.86 -14.66
CA SER A 213 12.24 -5.92 -14.30
C SER A 213 12.94 -5.70 -12.95
N LYS A 214 13.03 -4.45 -12.49
CA LYS A 214 13.62 -4.09 -11.19
C LYS A 214 12.73 -4.45 -9.99
N TYR A 215 11.44 -4.68 -10.22
CA TYR A 215 10.46 -5.00 -9.18
C TYR A 215 10.36 -6.51 -8.94
N THR A 216 9.99 -6.89 -7.73
CA THR A 216 9.65 -8.29 -7.40
C THR A 216 8.50 -8.77 -8.28
N ASP A 217 8.39 -10.08 -8.49
CA ASP A 217 7.33 -10.60 -9.37
C ASP A 217 5.93 -10.31 -8.81
N VAL A 218 5.79 -10.29 -7.48
CA VAL A 218 4.56 -9.85 -6.80
C VAL A 218 4.23 -8.39 -7.11
N ALA A 219 5.21 -7.48 -6.99
CA ALA A 219 4.99 -6.06 -7.27
C ALA A 219 4.72 -5.81 -8.77
N ALA A 220 5.49 -6.43 -9.67
CA ALA A 220 5.28 -6.33 -11.10
C ALA A 220 3.90 -6.87 -11.51
N ASN A 221 3.47 -8.01 -10.98
CA ASN A 221 2.12 -8.55 -11.22
C ASN A 221 1.03 -7.63 -10.69
N GLY A 222 1.20 -7.05 -9.49
CA GLY A 222 0.26 -6.06 -8.95
C GLY A 222 0.13 -4.82 -9.84
N ILE A 223 1.26 -4.32 -10.37
CA ILE A 223 1.28 -3.22 -11.34
C ILE A 223 0.55 -3.60 -12.62
N ARG A 224 0.82 -4.78 -13.19
CA ARG A 224 0.15 -5.27 -14.42
C ARG A 224 -1.35 -5.42 -14.25
N GLN A 225 -1.79 -5.95 -13.11
CA GLN A 225 -3.20 -6.09 -12.76
C GLN A 225 -3.89 -4.73 -12.64
N TYR A 226 -3.23 -3.78 -11.98
CA TYR A 226 -3.74 -2.42 -11.83
C TYR A 226 -3.81 -1.68 -13.18
N LEU A 227 -2.74 -1.69 -13.96
CA LEU A 227 -2.67 -1.10 -15.31
C LEU A 227 -3.30 -2.00 -16.38
N ALA A 228 -4.54 -2.44 -16.11
CA ALA A 228 -5.40 -3.02 -17.12
C ALA A 228 -5.60 -2.01 -18.29
N PRO A 229 -5.95 -2.47 -19.50
CA PRO A 229 -6.03 -1.61 -20.69
C PRO A 229 -6.87 -0.33 -20.50
N SER A 230 -8.01 -0.43 -19.80
CA SER A 230 -8.88 0.73 -19.51
C SER A 230 -8.26 1.72 -18.52
N VAL A 231 -7.57 1.23 -17.49
CA VAL A 231 -6.90 2.08 -16.49
C VAL A 231 -5.71 2.79 -17.15
N ARG A 232 -4.90 2.06 -17.92
CA ARG A 232 -3.80 2.65 -18.68
C ARG A 232 -4.29 3.72 -19.65
N ALA A 233 -5.34 3.46 -20.43
CA ALA A 233 -5.91 4.45 -21.33
C ALA A 233 -6.34 5.73 -20.58
N ALA A 234 -7.04 5.59 -19.45
CA ALA A 234 -7.45 6.72 -18.63
C ALA A 234 -6.25 7.51 -18.05
N HIS A 235 -5.18 6.84 -17.64
CA HIS A 235 -3.95 7.52 -17.21
C HIS A 235 -3.32 8.31 -18.37
N MET A 236 -3.25 7.72 -19.57
CA MET A 236 -2.66 8.37 -20.76
C MET A 236 -3.47 9.57 -21.26
N GLU A 237 -4.76 9.65 -20.96
CA GLU A 237 -5.58 10.85 -21.22
C GLU A 237 -5.25 12.01 -20.27
N ILE A 238 -4.74 11.71 -19.07
CA ILE A 238 -4.40 12.70 -18.05
C ILE A 238 -2.94 13.14 -18.16
N LEU A 239 -2.05 12.22 -18.53
CA LEU A 239 -0.61 12.44 -18.50
C LEU A 239 -0.09 13.13 -19.76
N ASP A 240 0.68 14.19 -19.56
CA ASP A 240 1.51 14.78 -20.60
C ASP A 240 2.81 13.97 -20.78
N VAL A 241 2.88 13.17 -21.84
CA VAL A 241 4.05 12.36 -22.23
C VAL A 241 5.27 13.19 -22.67
N SER A 242 5.11 14.49 -22.91
CA SER A 242 6.22 15.39 -23.20
C SER A 242 6.93 15.88 -21.94
N LYS A 243 6.30 15.73 -20.76
CA LYS A 243 6.82 16.12 -19.46
C LYS A 243 7.72 15.04 -18.86
N LYS A 244 8.72 15.47 -18.09
CA LYS A 244 9.50 14.61 -17.21
C LYS A 244 8.89 14.62 -15.82
N TYR A 245 8.46 13.46 -15.34
CA TYR A 245 7.93 13.29 -13.99
C TYR A 245 9.01 12.80 -13.03
N GLY A 246 8.95 13.24 -11.78
CA GLY A 246 9.70 12.60 -10.70
C GLY A 246 9.18 11.18 -10.43
N ASN A 247 9.91 10.43 -9.63
CA ASN A 247 9.52 9.07 -9.23
C ASN A 247 8.73 9.09 -7.93
N ALA A 248 7.46 8.65 -7.93
CA ALA A 248 6.67 8.60 -6.70
C ALA A 248 7.20 7.55 -5.69
N TYR A 249 7.97 6.57 -6.16
CA TYR A 249 8.59 5.52 -5.34
C TYR A 249 9.86 5.95 -4.62
N VAL A 250 10.22 7.24 -4.63
CA VAL A 250 11.13 7.79 -3.60
C VAL A 250 10.63 7.51 -2.18
N SER A 251 9.32 7.33 -2.02
CA SER A 251 8.67 6.93 -0.75
C SER A 251 8.64 5.42 -0.52
N ARG A 252 9.10 4.60 -1.48
CA ARG A 252 8.98 3.14 -1.48
C ARG A 252 10.30 2.40 -1.82
N PRO A 253 11.45 2.76 -1.21
CA PRO A 253 12.76 2.36 -1.72
C PRO A 253 13.12 0.89 -1.51
N TYR A 254 12.35 0.11 -0.73
CA TYR A 254 12.74 -1.22 -0.28
C TYR A 254 11.84 -2.34 -0.82
N PHE A 255 10.58 -2.39 -0.41
CA PHE A 255 9.75 -3.60 -0.42
C PHE A 255 9.46 -4.10 -1.83
N ILE A 256 9.24 -3.19 -2.78
CA ILE A 256 8.86 -3.54 -4.15
C ILE A 256 10.03 -3.99 -5.04
N TYR A 257 11.29 -3.76 -4.66
CA TYR A 257 12.47 -4.05 -5.50
C TYR A 257 13.00 -5.48 -5.31
N LYS A 258 13.52 -6.08 -6.39
CA LYS A 258 14.22 -7.38 -6.37
C LYS A 258 15.55 -7.32 -5.63
N ASP A 259 16.31 -6.26 -5.86
CA ASP A 259 17.59 -6.09 -5.18
C ASP A 259 17.33 -5.70 -3.71
N LYS A 260 17.52 -6.70 -2.83
CA LYS A 260 17.42 -6.56 -1.38
C LYS A 260 18.78 -6.37 -0.71
N ASN A 261 19.84 -6.09 -1.47
CA ASN A 261 21.16 -5.85 -0.88
C ASN A 261 21.07 -4.71 0.15
N PRO A 262 21.37 -4.97 1.44
CA PRO A 262 21.18 -3.98 2.49
C PRO A 262 21.97 -2.69 2.28
N GLU A 263 23.14 -2.74 1.63
CA GLU A 263 23.95 -1.55 1.34
C GLU A 263 23.30 -0.67 0.26
N VAL A 264 22.73 -1.30 -0.78
CA VAL A 264 22.01 -0.59 -1.85
C VAL A 264 20.78 0.12 -1.28
N ILE A 265 19.99 -0.59 -0.49
CA ILE A 265 18.80 -0.03 0.16
C ILE A 265 19.17 1.07 1.15
N ARG A 266 20.20 0.87 1.97
CA ARG A 266 20.71 1.89 2.89
C ARG A 266 21.19 3.15 2.16
N LYS A 267 21.86 3.01 1.01
CA LYS A 267 22.25 4.14 0.17
C LYS A 267 21.04 4.95 -0.30
N LYS A 268 19.95 4.29 -0.70
CA LYS A 268 18.69 4.98 -1.06
C LYS A 268 18.14 5.78 0.11
N PHE A 269 17.99 5.18 1.29
CA PHE A 269 17.51 5.90 2.48
C PHE A 269 18.43 7.05 2.88
N ASN A 270 19.75 6.85 2.85
CA ASN A 270 20.72 7.90 3.16
C ASN A 270 20.64 9.07 2.18
N LEU A 271 20.37 8.80 0.90
CA LEU A 271 20.15 9.84 -0.10
C LEU A 271 18.89 10.65 0.22
N ILE A 272 17.79 9.98 0.58
CA ILE A 272 16.53 10.63 0.96
C ILE A 272 16.70 11.44 2.25
N LYS A 273 17.41 10.89 3.27
CA LYS A 273 17.74 11.60 4.53
C LYS A 273 18.43 12.94 4.31
N LYS A 274 19.13 13.15 3.18
CA LYS A 274 19.74 14.46 2.86
C LYS A 274 18.72 15.58 2.73
N ILE A 275 17.45 15.28 2.41
CA ILE A 275 16.37 16.26 2.26
C ILE A 275 16.19 17.09 3.53
N TRP A 276 16.12 16.44 4.68
CA TRP A 276 15.94 17.10 5.97
C TRP A 276 17.24 17.31 6.72
N GLN A 277 18.39 17.06 6.10
CA GLN A 277 19.69 17.25 6.77
C GLN A 277 19.87 18.70 7.21
N ASN A 278 20.04 18.89 8.52
CA ASN A 278 20.14 20.18 9.19
C ASN A 278 18.97 21.13 8.86
N GLN A 279 17.78 20.63 8.52
CA GLN A 279 16.59 21.45 8.30
C GLN A 279 15.72 21.50 9.56
N ASP A 280 15.04 22.62 9.76
CA ASP A 280 13.90 22.70 10.68
C ASP A 280 12.67 22.15 9.94
N VAL A 281 12.04 21.09 10.48
CA VAL A 281 11.02 20.30 9.78
C VAL A 281 9.68 20.38 10.50
N ILE A 282 8.61 20.56 9.72
CA ILE A 282 7.23 20.41 10.16
C ILE A 282 6.65 19.19 9.46
N ILE A 283 6.18 18.24 10.23
CA ILE A 283 5.52 17.02 9.75
C ILE A 283 4.01 17.21 9.90
N VAL A 284 3.28 17.06 8.81
CA VAL A 284 1.82 17.00 8.79
C VAL A 284 1.43 15.55 8.54
N GLU A 285 0.88 14.88 9.56
CA GLU A 285 0.68 13.43 9.56
C GLU A 285 -0.60 13.01 10.29
N GLY A 286 -1.11 11.81 9.97
CA GLY A 286 -2.18 11.20 10.75
C GLY A 286 -1.76 10.93 12.21
N ILE A 287 -2.70 10.99 13.14
CA ILE A 287 -2.48 10.78 14.58
C ILE A 287 -1.78 9.45 14.95
N HIS A 288 -1.91 8.41 14.12
CA HIS A 288 -1.22 7.13 14.28
C HIS A 288 -0.13 6.88 13.21
N THR A 289 0.22 7.87 12.39
CA THR A 289 1.30 7.76 11.40
C THR A 289 2.67 7.69 12.07
N ARG A 290 2.96 8.66 12.95
CA ARG A 290 4.17 8.71 13.81
C ARG A 290 5.48 8.52 13.02
N PHE A 291 5.60 9.26 11.93
CA PHE A 291 6.72 9.26 10.99
C PHE A 291 8.06 9.47 11.71
N GLY A 292 8.98 8.51 11.56
CA GLY A 292 10.32 8.51 12.16
C GLY A 292 10.37 8.23 13.66
N VAL A 293 9.24 7.96 14.32
CA VAL A 293 9.22 7.68 15.77
C VAL A 293 9.74 6.27 16.05
N GLY A 294 10.69 6.12 16.97
CA GLY A 294 11.27 4.82 17.31
C GLY A 294 12.33 4.30 16.32
N ASN A 295 12.74 5.11 15.35
CA ASN A 295 13.85 4.82 14.45
C ASN A 295 14.71 6.08 14.18
N ASP A 296 15.76 5.96 13.38
CA ASP A 296 16.74 7.01 13.09
C ASP A 296 16.47 7.78 11.77
N LEU A 297 15.28 7.64 11.15
CA LEU A 297 14.96 8.24 9.86
C LEU A 297 15.15 9.77 9.86
N LEU A 298 14.78 10.42 10.97
CA LEU A 298 14.79 11.87 11.16
C LEU A 298 15.98 12.39 11.98
N GLU A 299 16.95 11.55 12.33
CA GLU A 299 18.02 11.88 13.29
C GLU A 299 18.87 13.09 12.90
N ASN A 300 18.99 13.36 11.59
CA ASN A 300 19.82 14.41 11.01
C ASN A 300 19.03 15.70 10.73
N ALA A 301 17.75 15.77 11.10
CA ALA A 301 16.99 17.02 11.13
C ALA A 301 17.46 17.91 12.28
N ARG A 302 17.39 19.23 12.09
CA ARG A 302 17.78 20.20 13.12
C ARG A 302 16.73 20.29 14.23
N SER A 303 15.47 20.32 13.85
CA SER A 303 14.33 20.30 14.76
C SER A 303 13.12 19.66 14.06
N ILE A 304 12.25 19.04 14.85
CA ILE A 304 11.00 18.43 14.38
C ILE A 304 9.83 19.08 15.11
N LYS A 305 8.81 19.46 14.35
CA LYS A 305 7.49 19.85 14.84
C LYS A 305 6.43 19.05 14.11
N ARG A 306 5.28 18.83 14.73
CA ARG A 306 4.19 17.98 14.20
C ARG A 306 2.84 18.66 14.27
N ILE A 307 2.12 18.60 13.16
CA ILE A 307 0.70 18.93 13.06
C ILE A 307 -0.03 17.61 12.85
N LEU A 308 -0.81 17.20 13.85
CA LEU A 308 -1.57 15.96 13.77
C LEU A 308 -2.93 16.21 13.15
N VAL A 309 -3.31 15.34 12.22
CA VAL A 309 -4.59 15.35 11.53
C VAL A 309 -5.28 13.99 11.66
N PRO A 310 -6.55 13.84 11.23
CA PRO A 310 -7.21 12.55 11.24
C PRO A 310 -6.47 11.51 10.37
N ASP A 311 -6.39 10.25 10.80
CA ASP A 311 -5.76 9.18 10.00
C ASP A 311 -6.52 8.88 8.69
N LYS A 312 -7.81 9.23 8.66
CA LYS A 312 -8.70 8.99 7.53
C LYS A 312 -9.50 10.23 7.17
N ASP A 313 -9.79 10.38 5.89
CA ASP A 313 -10.55 11.50 5.33
C ASP A 313 -10.00 12.88 5.75
N ALA A 314 -8.67 13.00 5.91
CA ALA A 314 -8.03 14.25 6.33
C ALA A 314 -8.39 15.43 5.43
N PHE A 315 -8.71 15.19 4.15
CA PHE A 315 -9.14 16.23 3.22
C PHE A 315 -10.43 16.95 3.67
N LYS A 316 -11.30 16.33 4.48
CA LYS A 316 -12.48 16.99 5.06
C LYS A 316 -12.12 18.20 5.92
N LYS A 317 -10.89 18.24 6.46
CA LYS A 317 -10.34 19.32 7.28
C LYS A 317 -9.28 20.13 6.54
N TYR A 318 -9.22 20.03 5.20
CA TYR A 318 -8.13 20.58 4.41
C TYR A 318 -7.87 22.07 4.66
N ASP A 319 -8.93 22.88 4.72
CA ASP A 319 -8.78 24.33 4.87
C ASP A 319 -8.16 24.70 6.23
N GLU A 320 -8.46 23.94 7.30
CA GLU A 320 -7.84 24.08 8.62
C GLU A 320 -6.39 23.58 8.63
N ILE A 321 -6.13 22.42 8.02
CA ILE A 321 -4.78 21.85 7.88
C ILE A 321 -3.86 22.84 7.16
N LEU A 322 -4.33 23.41 6.05
CA LEU A 322 -3.59 24.38 5.26
C LEU A 322 -3.31 25.66 6.06
N ALA A 323 -4.29 26.16 6.82
CA ALA A 323 -4.12 27.36 7.65
C ALA A 323 -3.02 27.16 8.71
N VAL A 324 -3.10 26.08 9.49
CA VAL A 324 -2.10 25.77 10.53
C VAL A 324 -0.72 25.51 9.92
N ALA A 325 -0.64 24.80 8.79
CA ALA A 325 0.62 24.56 8.10
C ALA A 325 1.30 25.88 7.68
N LYS A 326 0.54 26.85 7.15
CA LYS A 326 1.07 28.16 6.72
C LYS A 326 1.63 28.98 7.87
N GLU A 327 1.03 28.92 9.06
CA GLU A 327 1.51 29.64 10.24
C GLU A 327 2.94 29.25 10.63
N HIS A 328 3.36 28.03 10.28
CA HIS A 328 4.66 27.48 10.64
C HIS A 328 5.61 27.27 9.44
N ALA A 329 5.11 27.24 8.20
CA ALA A 329 5.89 26.88 7.01
C ALA A 329 7.06 27.84 6.67
N ALA A 330 7.07 29.06 7.19
CA ALA A 330 8.15 30.01 6.95
C ALA A 330 9.50 29.47 7.47
N ASN A 331 10.50 29.40 6.60
CA ASN A 331 11.85 28.86 6.88
C ASN A 331 11.91 27.40 7.35
N HIS A 332 10.82 26.63 7.21
CA HIS A 332 10.78 25.22 7.54
C HIS A 332 10.56 24.38 6.28
N LEU A 333 11.10 23.18 6.28
CA LEU A 333 10.68 22.13 5.36
C LEU A 333 9.36 21.55 5.88
N THR A 334 8.30 21.58 5.08
CA THR A 334 7.04 20.89 5.42
C THR A 334 7.02 19.51 4.77
N ILE A 335 6.72 18.45 5.53
CA ILE A 335 6.57 17.08 5.04
C ILE A 335 5.14 16.63 5.30
N GLY A 336 4.43 16.21 4.25
CA GLY A 336 3.09 15.64 4.34
C GLY A 336 3.11 14.11 4.24
N ILE A 337 2.45 13.44 5.20
CA ILE A 337 2.18 11.99 5.21
C ILE A 337 0.69 11.77 5.50
N VAL A 338 -0.16 12.23 4.59
CA VAL A 338 -1.64 12.26 4.77
C VAL A 338 -2.38 11.85 3.49
N GLY A 339 -1.80 10.90 2.73
CA GLY A 339 -2.38 10.38 1.49
C GLY A 339 -2.57 11.47 0.41
N PRO A 340 -3.66 11.42 -0.38
CA PRO A 340 -3.95 12.41 -1.41
C PRO A 340 -3.98 13.86 -0.90
N THR A 341 -4.30 14.07 0.38
CA THR A 341 -4.29 15.41 1.01
C THR A 341 -2.88 16.01 0.99
N ALA A 342 -1.83 15.18 1.08
CA ALA A 342 -0.44 15.64 1.09
C ALA A 342 -0.05 16.21 -0.28
N ALA A 343 -0.57 15.63 -1.37
CA ALA A 343 -0.35 16.13 -2.72
C ALA A 343 -0.91 17.55 -2.89
N VAL A 344 -2.14 17.80 -2.40
CA VAL A 344 -2.76 19.14 -2.46
C VAL A 344 -2.03 20.12 -1.53
N LEU A 345 -1.72 19.70 -0.31
CA LEU A 345 -1.00 20.52 0.67
C LEU A 345 0.37 20.97 0.16
N ALA A 346 1.16 20.03 -0.37
CA ALA A 346 2.49 20.33 -0.90
C ALA A 346 2.41 21.31 -2.08
N TYR A 347 1.40 21.15 -2.94
CA TYR A 347 1.15 22.08 -4.04
C TYR A 347 0.81 23.49 -3.54
N ASP A 348 -0.19 23.63 -2.66
CA ASP A 348 -0.67 24.94 -2.20
C ASP A 348 0.41 25.71 -1.42
N LEU A 349 1.16 25.02 -0.56
CA LEU A 349 2.31 25.61 0.14
C LEU A 349 3.40 26.06 -0.84
N ALA A 350 3.68 25.25 -1.88
CA ALA A 350 4.65 25.63 -2.89
C ALA A 350 4.22 26.82 -3.73
N LYS A 351 2.91 26.97 -4.01
CA LYS A 351 2.38 28.15 -4.70
C LYS A 351 2.70 29.44 -3.92
N GLU A 352 2.70 29.37 -2.60
CA GLU A 352 3.04 30.46 -1.67
C GLU A 352 4.56 30.58 -1.39
N GLY A 353 5.38 29.75 -2.02
CA GLY A 353 6.85 29.84 -1.92
C GLY A 353 7.44 29.05 -0.76
N HIS A 354 6.66 28.19 -0.10
CA HIS A 354 7.17 27.28 0.93
C HIS A 354 7.68 25.98 0.33
N TRP A 355 8.71 25.40 0.95
CA TRP A 355 9.24 24.11 0.53
C TRP A 355 8.47 22.98 1.22
N ALA A 356 7.70 22.23 0.45
CA ALA A 356 6.79 21.22 0.95
C ALA A 356 6.88 19.92 0.14
N LEU A 357 6.96 18.78 0.82
CA LEU A 357 7.17 17.48 0.20
C LEU A 357 6.12 16.48 0.66
N ASP A 358 5.45 15.85 -0.28
CA ASP A 358 4.74 14.61 -0.03
C ASP A 358 5.72 13.43 -0.01
N ILE A 359 5.89 12.78 1.15
CA ILE A 359 6.86 11.69 1.36
C ILE A 359 6.19 10.33 1.60
N GLY A 360 4.86 10.28 1.74
CA GLY A 360 4.11 9.02 1.78
C GLY A 360 4.61 8.02 2.83
N GLN A 361 4.59 6.74 2.47
CA GLN A 361 4.85 5.62 3.39
C GLN A 361 6.34 5.33 3.63
N LEU A 362 7.23 6.31 3.48
CA LEU A 362 8.67 6.11 3.59
C LEU A 362 9.09 5.51 4.94
N ASP A 363 8.45 5.91 6.03
CA ASP A 363 8.73 5.37 7.36
C ASP A 363 8.39 3.89 7.48
N THR A 364 7.26 3.46 6.93
CA THR A 364 6.89 2.04 6.87
C THR A 364 7.93 1.21 6.11
N GLU A 365 8.38 1.72 4.96
CA GLU A 365 9.41 1.06 4.15
C GLU A 365 10.76 1.01 4.89
N TYR A 366 11.07 2.04 5.69
CA TYR A 366 12.28 2.09 6.51
C TYR A 366 12.21 1.09 7.68
N GLU A 367 11.08 1.01 8.37
CA GLU A 367 10.82 0.06 9.44
C GLU A 367 10.93 -1.40 8.95
N TRP A 368 10.37 -1.70 7.78
CA TRP A 368 10.51 -3.00 7.13
C TRP A 368 11.96 -3.31 6.77
N PHE A 369 12.69 -2.33 6.23
CA PHE A 369 14.11 -2.50 5.94
C PHE A 369 14.93 -2.79 7.21
N LEU A 370 14.71 -2.03 8.29
CA LEU A 370 15.43 -2.24 9.56
C LEU A 370 15.14 -3.61 10.19
N ARG A 371 13.94 -4.15 9.98
CA ARG A 371 13.54 -5.50 10.44
C ARG A 371 13.99 -6.62 9.52
N GLY A 372 14.49 -6.31 8.31
CA GLY A 372 14.75 -7.31 7.29
C GLY A 372 13.48 -8.03 6.83
N ALA A 373 12.36 -7.32 6.76
CA ALA A 373 11.06 -7.91 6.48
C ALA A 373 10.98 -8.46 5.05
N GLU A 374 10.69 -9.75 4.92
CA GLU A 374 10.47 -10.42 3.63
C GLU A 374 9.01 -10.34 3.17
N GLU A 375 8.09 -10.14 4.13
CA GLU A 375 6.66 -9.96 3.92
C GLU A 375 6.20 -8.64 4.55
N ARG A 376 5.07 -8.09 4.05
CA ARG A 376 4.48 -6.91 4.68
C ARG A 376 4.03 -7.30 6.07
N CYS A 377 4.63 -6.69 7.07
CA CYS A 377 4.31 -6.94 8.46
C CYS A 377 3.83 -5.67 9.15
N ASP A 378 3.25 -5.88 10.32
CA ASP A 378 2.84 -4.82 11.19
C ASP A 378 4.03 -4.04 11.77
N VAL A 379 3.79 -2.79 12.15
CA VAL A 379 4.74 -1.97 12.91
C VAL A 379 4.08 -1.57 14.23
N PRO A 380 4.68 -1.92 15.39
CA PRO A 380 4.14 -1.57 16.69
C PRO A 380 3.79 -0.09 16.77
N TYR A 381 2.68 0.21 17.44
CA TYR A 381 2.20 1.57 17.75
C TYR A 381 2.09 2.53 16.53
N LYS A 382 2.16 2.05 15.29
CA LYS A 382 2.03 2.85 14.07
C LYS A 382 0.97 2.29 13.12
N THR A 383 0.53 3.15 12.21
CA THR A 383 -0.34 2.76 11.09
C THR A 383 0.49 2.17 9.96
N VAL A 384 0.07 0.99 9.48
CA VAL A 384 0.60 0.37 8.26
C VAL A 384 -0.55 0.19 7.29
N SER A 385 -0.85 1.24 6.52
CA SER A 385 -2.06 1.29 5.67
C SER A 385 -2.16 0.19 4.60
N GLU A 386 -1.03 -0.43 4.19
CA GLU A 386 -1.02 -1.57 3.27
C GLU A 386 -1.18 -2.94 3.96
N TYR A 387 -1.11 -3.02 5.29
CA TYR A 387 -1.18 -4.27 6.04
C TYR A 387 -2.59 -4.50 6.61
N VAL A 388 -3.00 -3.72 7.62
CA VAL A 388 -4.30 -3.88 8.27
C VAL A 388 -4.87 -2.54 8.70
N ASP A 389 -6.19 -2.41 8.62
CA ASP A 389 -6.92 -1.25 9.13
C ASP A 389 -7.17 -1.43 10.63
N LYS A 390 -6.21 -1.00 11.44
CA LYS A 390 -6.23 -1.16 12.90
C LYS A 390 -7.23 -0.22 13.57
N LYS A 391 -7.93 -0.75 14.57
CA LYS A 391 -8.68 0.06 15.54
C LYS A 391 -7.90 0.30 16.82
N ASP A 392 -7.10 -0.70 17.23
CA ASP A 392 -6.29 -0.65 18.42
C ASP A 392 -4.81 -0.63 18.05
N TYR A 393 -4.05 0.20 18.77
CA TYR A 393 -2.61 0.35 18.60
C TYR A 393 -1.94 -0.03 19.91
N GLU A 394 -0.82 -0.74 19.82
CA GLU A 394 0.04 -0.97 20.98
C GLU A 394 0.44 0.36 21.64
N GLU A 395 0.59 0.33 22.96
CA GLU A 395 1.05 1.50 23.70
C GLU A 395 2.49 1.82 23.31
N MET A 396 2.75 3.10 23.04
CA MET A 396 4.09 3.56 22.73
C MET A 396 4.92 3.65 24.02
N PRO A 397 6.19 3.20 24.03
CA PRO A 397 7.07 3.37 25.18
C PRO A 397 7.11 4.81 25.69
N ALA A 398 7.12 5.01 27.02
CA ALA A 398 6.99 6.32 27.64
C ALA A 398 8.03 7.35 27.16
N GLU A 399 9.28 6.92 26.98
CA GLU A 399 10.36 7.78 26.49
C GLU A 399 10.12 8.26 25.06
N LEU A 400 9.60 7.38 24.19
CA LEU A 400 9.22 7.74 22.83
C LEU A 400 8.01 8.68 22.83
N TRP A 401 7.05 8.46 23.72
CA TRP A 401 5.89 9.34 23.89
C TRP A 401 6.27 10.74 24.37
N GLU A 402 7.16 10.85 25.35
CA GLU A 402 7.62 12.16 25.85
C GLU A 402 8.24 12.98 24.72
N LYS A 403 9.18 12.39 23.95
CA LYS A 403 9.77 13.04 22.79
C LYS A 403 8.72 13.40 21.73
N TYR A 404 7.92 12.43 21.31
CA TYR A 404 6.92 12.63 20.26
C TYR A 404 5.89 13.69 20.63
N SER A 405 5.39 13.66 21.87
CA SER A 405 4.39 14.62 22.35
C SER A 405 4.94 16.04 22.48
N GLY A 406 6.23 16.20 22.84
CA GLY A 406 6.92 17.48 22.84
C GLY A 406 7.14 18.09 21.45
N GLU A 407 7.10 17.27 20.38
CA GLU A 407 7.18 17.74 18.99
C GLU A 407 5.82 18.23 18.45
N ILE A 408 4.69 17.92 19.11
CA ILE A 408 3.35 18.27 18.62
C ILE A 408 3.02 19.73 18.91
N ILE A 409 2.76 20.49 17.85
CA ILE A 409 2.41 21.91 17.93
C ILE A 409 0.92 22.19 17.67
N ALA A 410 0.22 21.28 16.99
CA ALA A 410 -1.21 21.39 16.72
C ALA A 410 -1.86 20.01 16.54
N ARG A 411 -3.15 19.92 16.86
CA ARG A 411 -4.01 18.75 16.64
C ARG A 411 -5.31 19.20 16.01
N ILE A 412 -5.64 18.64 14.86
CA ILE A 412 -6.87 18.89 14.12
C ILE A 412 -7.74 17.64 14.24
N GLU A 413 -8.90 17.80 14.86
CA GLU A 413 -9.82 16.69 15.16
C GLU A 413 -10.75 16.39 13.97
N ALA A 414 -11.25 15.14 13.94
CA ALA A 414 -12.07 14.59 12.85
C ALA A 414 -13.42 15.30 12.64
#